data_AF-A0A3N5XGD6-F1
#
_entry.id   AF-A0A3N5XGD6-F1
#
_cell.length_a   1.000
_cell.length_b   1.000
_cell.length_c   1.000
_cell.angle_alpha   90.00
_cell.angle_beta   90.00
_cell.angle_gamma   90.00
#
_symmetry.space_group_name_H-M   'P 1'
#
loop_
_entity.id
_entity.type
_entity.pdbx_description
1 polymer ?
#
loop_
_entity_poly.entity_id
_entity_poly.type
_entity_poly.pdbx_seq_one_letter_code
_entity_poly.pdbx_strand_id
1 'polypeptide(L)'
;MTETNSDNNSLAPRFLFLSVGEYGSQLFSPWAMETSCPTPGEPYVQEDGQLANGAFALREACTAIRCGGPAVAEFGGTERARVFLAEMPGQRFRETKDLDGVSVTVAGVNDGQAIAIRPAGREILMLGFRCKVVVETGAGNESVKVERGAWAGDQWTAKGNVNASVSRGKVEFRLTEPQAVRISW
;
A
#
# COMPACT_ATOMS: atom_id res chain seq x y z
N MET A 1 15.81 0.67 -3.40
CA MET A 1 16.10 0.21 -4.78
C MET A 1 16.52 1.42 -5.59
N THR A 2 17.76 1.43 -6.09
CA THR A 2 18.35 2.62 -6.73
C THR A 2 17.88 2.83 -8.17
N GLU A 3 17.60 1.76 -8.91
CA GLU A 3 17.10 1.81 -10.29
C GLU A 3 16.12 0.67 -10.55
N THR A 4 15.02 0.95 -11.26
CA THR A 4 14.11 -0.06 -11.81
C THR A 4 13.62 0.37 -13.19
N ASN A 5 13.25 -0.58 -14.04
CA ASN A 5 12.92 -0.32 -15.44
C ASN A 5 11.62 0.49 -15.59
N SER A 6 11.55 1.31 -16.64
CA SER A 6 10.33 1.96 -17.12
C SER A 6 9.75 1.11 -18.25
N ASP A 7 8.70 0.34 -17.95
CA ASP A 7 8.06 -0.55 -18.93
C ASP A 7 6.53 -0.53 -18.71
N ASN A 8 5.74 -0.86 -19.72
CA ASN A 8 4.27 -0.88 -19.64
C ASN A 8 3.70 -1.78 -18.52
N ASN A 9 4.51 -2.68 -17.98
CA ASN A 9 4.11 -3.64 -16.98
C ASN A 9 4.00 -3.06 -15.54
N SER A 10 3.41 -3.85 -14.64
CA SER A 10 3.19 -3.46 -13.24
C SER A 10 4.37 -3.78 -12.30
N LEU A 11 5.60 -3.98 -12.81
CA LEU A 11 6.75 -4.35 -11.99
C LEU A 11 7.23 -3.24 -11.06
N ALA A 12 7.40 -2.01 -11.56
CA ALA A 12 7.87 -0.89 -10.72
C ALA A 12 6.93 -0.60 -9.52
N PRO A 13 5.59 -0.54 -9.68
CA PRO A 13 4.65 -0.47 -8.56
C PRO A 13 4.87 -1.57 -7.52
N ARG A 14 5.01 -2.83 -7.97
CA ARG A 14 5.23 -3.99 -7.09
C ARG A 14 6.54 -3.85 -6.31
N PHE A 15 7.61 -3.47 -7.00
CA PHE A 15 8.91 -3.27 -6.37
C PHE A 15 8.92 -2.11 -5.40
N LEU A 16 8.11 -1.07 -5.59
CA LEU A 16 7.95 -0.01 -4.60
C LEU A 16 7.41 -0.59 -3.28
N PHE A 17 6.30 -1.33 -3.32
CA PHE A 17 5.70 -1.95 -2.13
C PHE A 17 6.67 -2.91 -1.43
N LEU A 18 7.35 -3.78 -2.18
CA LEU A 18 8.35 -4.69 -1.62
C LEU A 18 9.53 -3.92 -1.00
N SER A 19 10.07 -2.93 -1.72
CA SER A 19 11.24 -2.17 -1.26
C SER A 19 10.96 -1.44 0.04
N VAL A 20 9.87 -0.69 0.13
CA VAL A 20 9.57 0.13 1.32
C VAL A 20 8.94 -0.69 2.44
N GLY A 21 8.09 -1.66 2.10
CA GLY A 21 7.32 -2.43 3.06
C GLY A 21 8.06 -3.65 3.63
N GLU A 22 8.59 -4.52 2.77
CA GLU A 22 9.29 -5.74 3.22
C GLU A 22 10.76 -5.48 3.58
N TYR A 23 11.42 -4.53 2.90
CA TYR A 23 12.85 -4.29 3.10
C TYR A 23 13.19 -2.95 3.77
N GLY A 24 12.20 -2.11 4.09
CA GLY A 24 12.44 -0.84 4.78
C GLY A 24 13.31 0.15 4.01
N SER A 25 13.34 0.05 2.68
CA SER A 25 14.18 0.90 1.84
C SER A 25 13.71 2.35 1.91
N GLN A 26 14.63 3.24 2.28
CA GLN A 26 14.36 4.68 2.38
C GLN A 26 14.18 5.36 1.01
N LEU A 27 14.63 4.72 -0.06
CA LEU A 27 14.60 5.26 -1.42
C LEU A 27 14.14 4.21 -2.42
N PHE A 28 13.21 4.64 -3.27
CA PHE A 28 12.81 3.93 -4.47
C PHE A 28 12.84 4.92 -5.64
N SER A 29 13.72 4.67 -6.61
CA SER A 29 13.84 5.52 -7.80
C SER A 29 13.66 4.65 -9.04
N PRO A 30 12.52 4.76 -9.77
CA PRO A 30 12.45 4.23 -11.11
C PRO A 30 13.44 4.98 -12.00
N TRP A 31 14.20 4.22 -12.78
CA TRP A 31 15.12 4.78 -13.75
C TRP A 31 14.34 5.15 -15.01
N ALA A 32 14.87 6.11 -15.76
CA ALA A 32 14.44 6.40 -17.11
C ALA A 32 12.95 6.81 -17.23
N MET A 33 12.48 7.72 -16.35
CA MET A 33 11.09 8.23 -16.43
C MET A 33 10.74 8.80 -17.81
N GLU A 34 11.71 9.46 -18.46
CA GLU A 34 11.57 10.11 -19.78
C GLU A 34 12.32 9.37 -20.89
N THR A 35 12.95 8.22 -20.60
CA THR A 35 13.76 7.47 -21.57
C THR A 35 13.36 6.01 -21.53
N SER A 36 13.15 5.38 -22.67
CA SER A 36 12.69 3.99 -22.68
C SER A 36 13.82 3.01 -22.34
N CYS A 37 13.69 2.25 -21.24
CA CYS A 37 14.59 1.13 -20.97
C CYS A 37 13.92 0.04 -20.10
N PRO A 38 14.06 -1.26 -20.45
CA PRO A 38 14.79 -1.81 -21.58
C PRO A 38 14.00 -1.78 -22.89
N THR A 39 12.67 -1.66 -22.82
CA THR A 39 11.77 -1.75 -23.97
C THR A 39 11.68 -0.38 -24.67
N PRO A 40 12.14 -0.23 -25.93
CA PRO A 40 12.07 1.05 -26.64
C PRO A 40 10.64 1.54 -26.84
N GLY A 41 10.41 2.85 -26.75
CA GLY A 41 9.10 3.48 -26.98
C GLY A 41 8.16 3.47 -25.77
N GLU A 42 8.61 2.96 -24.62
CA GLU A 42 7.77 2.84 -23.42
C GLU A 42 8.19 3.72 -22.22
N PRO A 43 8.54 5.02 -22.39
CA PRO A 43 8.85 5.85 -21.24
C PRO A 43 7.58 6.13 -20.42
N TYR A 44 7.73 6.44 -19.13
CA TYR A 44 6.61 6.79 -18.25
C TYR A 44 6.07 8.20 -18.51
N VAL A 45 6.96 9.09 -18.96
CA VAL A 45 6.67 10.45 -19.36
C VAL A 45 7.07 10.59 -20.82
N GLN A 46 6.11 10.97 -21.66
CA GLN A 46 6.32 11.22 -23.08
C GLN A 46 7.01 12.59 -23.28
N GLU A 47 7.54 12.85 -24.49
CA GLU A 47 8.23 14.12 -24.80
C GLU A 47 7.34 15.36 -24.62
N ASP A 48 6.03 15.21 -24.77
CA ASP A 48 5.02 16.26 -24.54
C ASP A 48 4.62 16.41 -23.05
N GLY A 49 5.26 15.66 -22.16
CA GLY A 49 5.03 15.65 -20.71
C GLY A 49 3.83 14.81 -20.27
N GLN A 50 3.13 14.13 -21.18
CA GLN A 50 2.01 13.27 -20.81
C GLN A 50 2.49 11.98 -20.13
N LEU A 51 1.68 11.47 -19.20
CA LEU A 51 1.93 10.18 -18.56
C LEU A 51 1.47 9.04 -19.48
N ALA A 52 2.27 7.98 -19.57
CA ALA A 52 1.99 6.81 -20.39
C ALA A 52 2.42 5.51 -19.69
N ASN A 53 2.07 4.37 -20.30
CA ASN A 53 2.57 3.05 -19.89
C ASN A 53 2.31 2.78 -18.39
N GLY A 54 3.32 2.27 -17.66
CA GLY A 54 3.23 1.98 -16.23
C GLY A 54 3.13 3.22 -15.31
N ALA A 55 3.21 4.45 -15.83
CA ALA A 55 3.26 5.66 -15.03
C ALA A 55 2.03 5.85 -14.13
N PHE A 56 0.84 5.49 -14.62
CA PHE A 56 -0.39 5.59 -13.84
C PHE A 56 -0.41 4.62 -12.66
N ALA A 57 0.00 3.37 -12.88
CA ALA A 57 0.10 2.37 -11.83
C ALA A 57 1.17 2.74 -10.80
N LEU A 58 2.30 3.29 -11.26
CA LEU A 58 3.35 3.79 -10.36
C LEU A 58 2.84 4.99 -9.55
N ARG A 59 2.11 5.93 -10.17
CA ARG A 59 1.50 7.07 -9.49
C ARG A 59 0.51 6.61 -8.42
N GLU A 60 -0.32 5.62 -8.71
CA GLU A 60 -1.23 5.00 -7.73
C GLU A 60 -0.44 4.45 -6.53
N ALA A 61 0.61 3.66 -6.80
CA ALA A 61 1.47 3.11 -5.75
C ALA A 61 2.14 4.20 -4.90
N CYS A 62 2.80 5.17 -5.52
CA CYS A 62 3.39 6.32 -4.83
C CYS A 62 2.36 7.10 -4.01
N THR A 63 1.14 7.27 -4.52
CA THR A 63 0.06 7.97 -3.81
C THR A 63 -0.36 7.23 -2.55
N ALA A 64 -0.50 5.91 -2.60
CA ALA A 64 -0.82 5.09 -1.44
C ALA A 64 0.29 5.13 -0.38
N ILE A 65 1.54 4.91 -0.79
CA ILE A 65 2.71 4.92 0.10
C ILE A 65 2.89 6.29 0.76
N ARG A 66 2.77 7.38 0.01
CA ARG A 66 2.89 8.74 0.55
C ARG A 66 1.86 9.04 1.63
N CYS A 67 0.65 8.46 1.56
CA CYS A 67 -0.34 8.62 2.61
C CYS A 67 0.12 8.05 3.98
N GLY A 68 1.03 7.08 3.97
CA GLY A 68 1.57 6.45 5.18
C GLY A 68 2.66 7.25 5.89
N GLY A 69 3.29 8.21 5.19
CA GLY A 69 4.23 9.17 5.78
C GLY A 69 5.26 8.55 6.74
N PRO A 70 5.39 9.07 7.98
CA PRO A 70 6.38 8.58 8.95
C PRO A 70 6.27 7.09 9.27
N ALA A 71 5.06 6.52 9.28
CA ALA A 71 4.87 5.11 9.64
C ALA A 71 5.54 4.15 8.64
N VAL A 72 5.61 4.52 7.36
CA VAL A 72 6.34 3.72 6.35
C VAL A 72 7.85 3.77 6.63
N ALA A 73 8.36 4.96 6.93
CA ALA A 73 9.78 5.16 7.18
C ALA A 73 10.27 4.50 8.48
N GLU A 74 9.42 4.48 9.51
CA GLU A 74 9.77 3.94 10.84
C GLU A 74 9.61 2.41 10.91
N PHE A 75 8.55 1.85 10.31
CA PHE A 75 8.20 0.44 10.50
C PHE A 75 8.44 -0.44 9.27
N GLY A 76 8.73 0.13 8.10
CA GLY A 76 9.07 -0.63 6.90
C GLY A 76 10.23 -1.60 7.16
N GLY A 77 10.09 -2.85 6.73
CA GLY A 77 11.10 -3.91 6.93
C GLY A 77 11.20 -4.46 8.36
N THR A 78 10.33 -4.02 9.28
CA THR A 78 10.25 -4.57 10.64
C THR A 78 9.17 -5.63 10.76
N GLU A 79 9.12 -6.34 11.89
CA GLU A 79 8.04 -7.28 12.19
C GLU A 79 6.65 -6.62 12.25
N ARG A 80 6.59 -5.29 12.37
CA ARG A 80 5.37 -4.48 12.41
C ARG A 80 4.86 -4.02 11.04
N ALA A 81 5.47 -4.48 9.95
CA ALA A 81 4.97 -4.24 8.59
C ALA A 81 4.85 -5.55 7.79
N ARG A 82 3.79 -5.67 6.98
CA ARG A 82 3.60 -6.79 6.04
C ARG A 82 3.09 -6.28 4.72
N VAL A 83 3.69 -6.72 3.61
CA VAL A 83 3.22 -6.42 2.26
C VAL A 83 2.29 -7.53 1.79
N PHE A 84 1.28 -7.16 1.02
CA PHE A 84 0.28 -8.04 0.43
C PHE A 84 0.17 -7.72 -1.05
N LEU A 85 0.57 -8.68 -1.89
CA LEU A 85 0.50 -8.58 -3.35
C LEU A 85 0.53 -9.99 -3.94
N ALA A 86 0.08 -10.15 -5.19
CA ALA A 86 0.14 -11.44 -5.86
C ALA A 86 1.60 -11.83 -6.18
N GLU A 87 1.91 -13.13 -6.20
CA GLU A 87 3.26 -13.63 -6.54
C GLU A 87 3.73 -13.14 -7.91
N MET A 88 2.83 -13.15 -8.90
CA MET A 88 3.10 -12.65 -10.26
C MET A 88 2.14 -11.52 -10.66
N PRO A 89 2.57 -10.60 -11.55
CA PRO A 89 1.70 -9.59 -12.16
C PRO A 89 0.42 -10.18 -12.79
N GLY A 90 -0.67 -9.44 -12.71
CA GLY A 90 -1.99 -9.78 -13.28
C GLY A 90 -2.79 -10.81 -12.47
N GLN A 91 -2.18 -11.46 -11.49
CA GLN A 91 -2.85 -12.49 -10.70
C GLN A 91 -3.72 -11.91 -9.59
N ARG A 92 -4.76 -12.66 -9.23
CA ARG A 92 -5.52 -12.43 -7.99
C ARG A 92 -4.80 -13.12 -6.85
N PHE A 93 -4.90 -12.58 -5.65
CA PHE A 93 -4.33 -13.22 -4.46
C PHE A 93 -5.28 -13.10 -3.27
N ARG A 94 -5.06 -13.96 -2.29
CA ARG A 94 -5.63 -13.84 -0.95
C ARG A 94 -4.62 -14.41 0.02
N GLU A 95 -4.13 -13.57 0.91
CA GLU A 95 -3.12 -13.92 1.90
C GLU A 95 -3.55 -13.48 3.28
N THR A 96 -3.17 -14.26 4.28
CA THR A 96 -3.30 -13.93 5.70
C THR A 96 -1.91 -13.91 6.30
N LYS A 97 -1.54 -12.82 6.96
CA LYS A 97 -0.25 -12.67 7.64
C LYS A 97 -0.47 -12.17 9.07
N ASP A 98 0.38 -12.63 9.97
CA ASP A 98 0.47 -12.13 11.33
C ASP A 98 1.29 -10.83 11.35
N LEU A 99 0.72 -9.80 11.99
CA LEU A 99 1.28 -8.48 12.22
C LEU A 99 1.39 -8.21 13.73
N ASP A 100 2.43 -8.76 14.35
CA ASP A 100 2.75 -8.61 15.79
C ASP A 100 1.63 -9.20 16.70
N GLY A 101 0.97 -10.27 16.27
CA GLY A 101 -0.15 -10.90 16.97
C GLY A 101 -1.53 -10.41 16.51
N VAL A 102 -1.61 -9.56 15.48
CA VAL A 102 -2.87 -9.23 14.80
C VAL A 102 -2.92 -9.91 13.44
N SER A 103 -3.93 -10.74 13.21
CA SER A 103 -4.14 -11.40 11.92
C SER A 103 -4.76 -10.43 10.91
N VAL A 104 -4.07 -10.24 9.78
CA VAL A 104 -4.54 -9.40 8.67
C VAL A 104 -4.66 -10.26 7.41
N THR A 105 -5.86 -10.29 6.86
CA THR A 105 -6.17 -10.95 5.58
C THR A 105 -6.40 -9.91 4.49
N VAL A 106 -5.69 -10.01 3.39
CA VAL A 106 -5.86 -9.14 2.22
C VAL A 106 -6.11 -9.99 0.99
N ALA A 107 -7.14 -9.63 0.22
CA ALA A 107 -7.38 -10.18 -1.10
C ALA A 107 -7.34 -9.06 -2.15
N GLY A 108 -6.51 -9.22 -3.18
CA GLY A 108 -6.37 -8.23 -4.24
C GLY A 108 -6.67 -8.78 -5.63
N VAL A 109 -7.04 -7.86 -6.51
CA VAL A 109 -7.33 -8.09 -7.93
C VAL A 109 -6.70 -6.99 -8.76
N ASN A 110 -6.50 -7.22 -10.06
CA ASN A 110 -6.02 -6.19 -11.00
C ASN A 110 -4.75 -5.47 -10.49
N ASP A 111 -3.74 -6.25 -10.10
CA ASP A 111 -2.49 -5.78 -9.48
C ASP A 111 -2.68 -4.97 -8.19
N GLY A 112 -3.73 -5.26 -7.43
CA GLY A 112 -3.93 -4.72 -6.10
C GLY A 112 -2.74 -5.01 -5.18
N GLN A 113 -2.40 -4.01 -4.37
CA GLN A 113 -1.23 -4.04 -3.50
C GLN A 113 -1.60 -3.35 -2.19
N ALA A 114 -1.11 -3.90 -1.07
CA ALA A 114 -1.28 -3.28 0.23
C ALA A 114 -0.07 -3.46 1.14
N ILE A 115 0.10 -2.54 2.08
CA ILE A 115 0.97 -2.68 3.25
C ILE A 115 0.08 -2.56 4.49
N ALA A 116 0.19 -3.51 5.40
CA ALA A 116 -0.30 -3.36 6.76
C ALA A 116 0.86 -2.94 7.66
N ILE A 117 0.69 -1.88 8.43
CA ILE A 117 1.66 -1.37 9.39
C ILE A 117 0.98 -1.28 10.75
N ARG A 118 1.66 -1.71 11.81
CA ARG A 118 1.19 -1.57 13.19
C ARG A 118 2.01 -0.51 13.93
N PRO A 119 1.62 0.77 13.85
CA PRO A 119 2.38 1.84 14.49
C PRO A 119 2.27 1.80 16.02
N ALA A 120 1.16 1.29 16.57
CA ALA A 120 0.94 1.20 18.02
C ALA A 120 0.19 -0.08 18.40
N GLY A 121 0.15 -0.39 19.70
CA GLY A 121 -0.43 -1.62 20.22
C GLY A 121 -1.90 -1.85 19.85
N ARG A 122 -2.69 -0.78 19.65
CA ARG A 122 -4.09 -0.85 19.23
C ARG A 122 -4.39 -0.03 17.98
N GLU A 123 -3.42 0.02 17.07
CA GLU A 123 -3.56 0.75 15.83
C GLU A 123 -2.99 -0.03 14.66
N ILE A 124 -3.74 -0.08 13.56
CA ILE A 124 -3.25 -0.59 12.27
C ILE A 124 -3.48 0.46 11.20
N LEU A 125 -2.46 0.68 10.39
CA LEU A 125 -2.49 1.50 9.19
C LEU A 125 -2.42 0.59 7.97
N MET A 126 -3.44 0.67 7.12
CA MET A 126 -3.49 -0.03 5.85
C MET A 126 -3.26 0.97 4.72
N LEU A 127 -2.24 0.73 3.90
CA LEU A 127 -1.90 1.52 2.72
C LEU A 127 -2.13 0.67 1.49
N GLY A 128 -2.76 1.20 0.43
CA GLY A 128 -2.88 0.44 -0.81
C GLY A 128 -4.09 0.77 -1.65
N PHE A 129 -4.38 -0.13 -2.60
CA PHE A 129 -5.48 -0.02 -3.55
C PHE A 129 -5.85 -1.39 -4.15
N ARG A 130 -7.07 -1.47 -4.71
CA ARG A 130 -7.70 -2.64 -5.34
C ARG A 130 -7.68 -3.90 -4.45
N CYS A 131 -7.82 -3.69 -3.15
CA CYS A 131 -7.77 -4.73 -2.14
C CYS A 131 -9.03 -4.75 -1.28
N LYS A 132 -9.46 -5.95 -0.89
CA LYS A 132 -10.36 -6.19 0.24
C LYS A 132 -9.50 -6.55 1.45
N VAL A 133 -9.76 -5.92 2.58
CA VAL A 133 -9.00 -6.09 3.82
C VAL A 133 -9.92 -6.59 4.92
N VAL A 134 -9.43 -7.55 5.70
CA VAL A 134 -10.02 -8.03 6.95
C VAL A 134 -8.96 -8.01 8.03
N VAL A 135 -9.21 -7.31 9.13
CA VAL A 135 -8.33 -7.22 10.28
C VAL A 135 -9.00 -7.83 11.49
N GLU A 136 -8.35 -8.81 12.12
CA GLU A 136 -8.83 -9.44 13.36
C GLU A 136 -8.26 -8.70 14.58
N THR A 137 -8.86 -7.56 14.90
CA THR A 137 -8.44 -6.67 16.00
C THR A 137 -8.50 -7.30 17.39
N GLY A 138 -9.33 -8.35 17.58
CA GLY A 138 -9.61 -8.92 18.91
C GLY A 138 -10.41 -8.00 19.84
N ALA A 139 -10.82 -6.83 19.35
CA ALA A 139 -11.46 -5.73 20.06
C ALA A 139 -12.93 -6.02 20.42
N GLY A 140 -13.23 -7.20 20.97
CA GLY A 140 -14.56 -7.79 21.13
C GLY A 140 -15.73 -6.81 21.21
N ASN A 141 -15.87 -6.12 22.35
CA ASN A 141 -16.89 -5.10 22.59
C ASN A 141 -16.32 -3.66 22.58
N GLU A 142 -15.05 -3.48 22.24
CA GLU A 142 -14.41 -2.15 22.22
C GLU A 142 -14.89 -1.34 21.01
N SER A 143 -14.91 -0.02 21.14
CA SER A 143 -15.26 0.86 20.03
C SER A 143 -14.13 0.91 19.01
N VAL A 144 -14.36 0.34 17.83
CA VAL A 144 -13.39 0.40 16.73
C VAL A 144 -13.65 1.63 15.86
N LYS A 145 -12.63 2.44 15.65
CA LYS A 145 -12.64 3.56 14.72
C LYS A 145 -11.92 3.17 13.44
N VAL A 146 -12.55 3.44 12.29
CA VAL A 146 -11.98 3.20 10.96
C VAL A 146 -12.08 4.49 10.15
N GLU A 147 -10.94 5.06 9.80
CA GLU A 147 -10.89 6.36 9.13
C GLU A 147 -9.93 6.37 7.95
N ARG A 148 -10.32 7.02 6.86
CA ARG A 148 -9.44 7.32 5.75
C ARG A 148 -8.66 8.58 6.10
N GLY A 149 -7.38 8.62 5.74
CA GLY A 149 -6.59 9.82 5.95
C GLY A 149 -5.26 9.77 5.26
N ALA A 150 -4.38 10.67 5.68
CA ALA A 150 -2.97 10.67 5.32
C ALA A 150 -2.18 11.40 6.39
N TRP A 151 -0.91 11.07 6.51
CA TRP A 151 0.03 11.89 7.28
C TRP A 151 0.33 13.20 6.56
N ALA A 152 0.33 14.30 7.31
CA ALA A 152 0.80 15.61 6.89
C ALA A 152 1.87 16.04 7.89
N GLY A 153 3.15 15.84 7.54
CA GLY A 153 4.23 15.91 8.50
C GLY A 153 4.14 14.77 9.52
N ASP A 154 4.13 15.12 10.80
CA ASP A 154 4.03 14.23 11.96
C ASP A 154 2.60 14.06 12.49
N GLN A 155 1.59 14.52 11.74
CA GLN A 155 0.20 14.45 12.15
C GLN A 155 -0.66 13.65 11.17
N TRP A 156 -1.47 12.75 11.72
CA TRP A 156 -2.53 12.10 10.96
C TRP A 156 -3.68 13.07 10.70
N THR A 157 -3.99 13.29 9.43
CA THR A 157 -5.14 14.08 9.00
C THR A 157 -6.23 13.16 8.45
N ALA A 158 -7.36 13.11 9.15
CA ALA A 158 -8.55 12.41 8.67
C ALA A 158 -9.11 13.10 7.43
N LYS A 159 -9.39 12.32 6.38
CA LYS A 159 -9.96 12.80 5.10
C LYS A 159 -11.39 12.30 4.86
N GLY A 160 -11.92 11.47 5.75
CA GLY A 160 -13.29 10.99 5.69
C GLY A 160 -13.45 9.61 6.29
N ASN A 161 -14.67 9.10 6.22
CA ASN A 161 -15.02 7.77 6.72
C ASN A 161 -14.77 6.71 5.64
N VAL A 162 -14.47 5.50 6.10
CA VAL A 162 -14.42 4.30 5.25
C VAL A 162 -15.71 3.54 5.47
N ASN A 163 -16.31 3.03 4.38
CA ASN A 163 -17.39 2.07 4.51
C ASN A 163 -16.82 0.74 4.99
N ALA A 164 -16.82 0.57 6.31
CA ALA A 164 -16.26 -0.58 7.00
C ALA A 164 -17.36 -1.34 7.76
N SER A 165 -17.30 -2.66 7.70
CA SER A 165 -18.11 -3.55 8.53
C SER A 165 -17.30 -3.94 9.75
N VAL A 166 -17.83 -3.70 10.95
CA VAL A 166 -17.22 -4.10 12.21
C VAL A 166 -18.12 -5.13 12.88
N SER A 167 -17.60 -6.33 13.12
CA SER A 167 -18.35 -7.37 13.81
C SER A 167 -17.42 -8.36 14.53
N ARG A 168 -17.74 -8.68 15.79
CA ARG A 168 -17.05 -9.72 16.59
C ARG A 168 -15.51 -9.61 16.56
N GLY A 169 -14.98 -8.42 16.81
CA GLY A 169 -13.53 -8.16 16.79
C GLY A 169 -12.87 -8.18 15.41
N LYS A 170 -13.67 -8.19 14.32
CA LYS A 170 -13.19 -8.10 12.94
C LYS A 170 -13.61 -6.80 12.27
N VAL A 171 -12.70 -6.21 11.51
CA VAL A 171 -12.94 -5.03 10.69
C VAL A 171 -12.73 -5.40 9.23
N GLU A 172 -13.74 -5.20 8.40
CA GLU A 172 -13.70 -5.45 6.96
C GLU A 172 -13.95 -4.18 6.18
N PHE A 173 -13.11 -3.90 5.18
CA PHE A 173 -13.29 -2.76 4.27
C PHE A 173 -12.57 -2.98 2.94
N ARG A 174 -12.68 -1.99 2.04
CA ARG A 174 -12.03 -2.01 0.73
C ARG A 174 -11.13 -0.79 0.55
N LEU A 175 -9.95 -1.04 0.01
CA LEU A 175 -9.06 -0.03 -0.55
C LEU A 175 -9.40 0.09 -2.04
N THR A 176 -10.43 0.85 -2.41
CA THR A 176 -10.90 0.95 -3.82
C THR A 176 -9.99 1.82 -4.69
N GLU A 177 -9.46 2.89 -4.10
CA GLU A 177 -8.51 3.84 -4.69
C GLU A 177 -7.23 3.89 -3.84
N PRO A 178 -6.11 4.45 -4.37
CA PRO A 178 -4.89 4.67 -3.60
C PRO A 178 -5.12 5.52 -2.36
N GLN A 179 -5.00 4.92 -1.18
CA GLN A 179 -5.32 5.58 0.08
C GLN A 179 -4.61 4.94 1.28
N ALA A 180 -4.73 5.61 2.43
CA ALA A 180 -4.45 5.06 3.74
C ALA A 180 -5.74 4.99 4.58
N VAL A 181 -5.89 3.89 5.31
CA VAL A 181 -6.96 3.67 6.28
C VAL A 181 -6.35 3.32 7.62
N ARG A 182 -6.66 4.12 8.64
CA ARG A 182 -6.28 3.86 10.03
C ARG A 182 -7.43 3.19 10.76
N ILE A 183 -7.08 2.15 11.51
CA ILE A 183 -7.96 1.36 12.36
C ILE A 183 -7.41 1.48 13.78
N SER A 184 -8.24 1.90 14.74
CA SER A 184 -7.84 2.01 16.14
C SER A 184 -8.93 1.48 17.07
N TRP A 185 -8.54 0.84 18.17
CA TRP A 185 -9.44 0.27 19.18
C TRP A 185 -8.85 0.38 20.60
#